data_AF-A0A3R9Z520-F1
#
_entry.id   AF-A0A3R9Z520-F1
#
_cell.length_a   1.000
_cell.length_b   1.000
_cell.length_c   1.000
_cell.angle_alpha   90.00
_cell.angle_beta   90.00
_cell.angle_gamma   90.00
#
_symmetry.space_group_name_H-M   'P 1'
#
loop_
_entity.id
_entity.type
_entity.pdbx_description
1 polymer ?
#
loop_
_entity_poly.entity_id
_entity_poly.type
_entity_poly.pdbx_seq_one_letter_code
_entity_poly.pdbx_strand_id
1 'polypeptide(L)' 'MPDDKAETGSDRRFISLEQTDEVHDWMTSLGCSEEQLREAVNTVGNSADAVRQYFAAKRSGHS' A
#
# COMPACT_ATOMS: atom_id res chain seq x y z
N MET A 1 20.14 -2.69 -19.51
CA MET A 1 19.65 -1.36 -19.13
C MET A 1 19.17 -1.43 -17.69
N PRO A 2 19.97 -0.98 -16.71
CA PRO A 2 19.48 -0.60 -15.38
C PRO A 2 19.22 0.92 -15.35
N ASP A 3 18.31 1.38 -14.49
CA ASP A 3 17.81 2.77 -14.37
C ASP A 3 17.02 3.27 -15.61
N ASP A 4 15.81 3.81 -15.57
CA ASP A 4 15.02 4.44 -14.51
C ASP A 4 13.54 4.06 -14.72
N LYS A 5 12.94 3.33 -13.79
CA LYS A 5 11.48 3.34 -13.59
C LYS A 5 11.17 3.33 -12.09
N ALA A 6 11.88 4.16 -11.33
CA ALA A 6 11.50 4.48 -9.96
C ALA A 6 10.32 5.49 -9.92
N GLU A 7 9.91 6.03 -11.06
CA GLU A 7 8.89 7.09 -11.17
C GLU A 7 7.45 6.58 -11.35
N THR A 8 7.17 5.27 -11.27
CA THR A 8 5.79 4.76 -11.41
C THR A 8 4.99 4.78 -10.11
N GLY A 9 5.55 5.29 -9.02
CA GLY A 9 4.89 5.40 -7.72
C GLY A 9 4.13 6.71 -7.46
N SER A 10 4.39 7.77 -8.23
CA SER A 10 3.90 9.13 -7.89
C SER A 10 2.40 9.34 -8.07
N ASP A 11 1.76 8.65 -9.01
CA ASP A 11 0.34 8.90 -9.34
C ASP A 11 -0.62 7.81 -8.87
N ARG A 12 -0.15 6.79 -8.14
CA ARG A 12 -1.02 5.74 -7.63
C ARG A 12 -1.82 6.23 -6.42
N ARG A 13 -2.95 6.85 -6.72
CA ARG A 13 -3.93 7.30 -5.72
C ARG A 13 -4.71 6.13 -5.10
N PHE A 14 -4.76 4.99 -5.80
CA PHE A 14 -5.54 3.81 -5.45
C PHE A 14 -4.68 2.54 -5.49
N ILE A 15 -4.97 1.60 -4.58
CA ILE A 15 -4.33 0.31 -4.43
C ILE A 15 -5.18 -0.73 -5.16
N SER A 16 -4.71 -1.20 -6.31
CA SER A 16 -5.36 -2.28 -7.04
C SER A 16 -4.90 -3.63 -6.50
N LEU A 17 -5.83 -4.42 -5.96
CA LEU A 17 -5.56 -5.80 -5.54
C LEU A 17 -5.74 -6.82 -6.68
N GLU A 18 -6.08 -6.35 -7.88
CA GLU A 18 -6.30 -7.17 -9.07
C GLU A 18 -4.99 -7.69 -9.66
N GLN A 19 -3.91 -6.90 -9.52
CA GLN A 19 -2.61 -7.18 -10.11
C GLN A 19 -1.60 -7.55 -9.02
N THR A 20 -1.10 -8.79 -9.02
CA THR A 20 -0.16 -9.29 -8.00
C THR A 20 1.14 -8.47 -7.93
N ASP A 21 1.67 -8.00 -9.07
CA ASP A 21 2.83 -7.09 -9.10
C ASP A 21 2.55 -5.76 -8.40
N GLU A 22 1.34 -5.22 -8.53
CA GLU A 22 0.96 -3.96 -7.86
C GLU A 22 0.77 -4.18 -6.35
N VAL A 23 0.17 -5.30 -5.95
CA VAL A 23 0.10 -5.73 -4.54
C VAL A 23 1.52 -5.84 -3.97
N HIS A 24 2.45 -6.46 -4.68
CA HIS A 24 3.84 -6.61 -4.22
C HIS A 24 4.57 -5.27 -4.06
N ASP A 25 4.38 -4.35 -5.00
CA ASP A 25 4.94 -3.00 -4.92
C ASP A 25 4.38 -2.23 -3.72
N TRP A 26 3.06 -2.31 -3.49
CA TRP A 26 2.41 -1.69 -2.34
C TRP A 26 2.81 -2.33 -1.00
N MET A 27 2.91 -3.66 -0.93
CA MET A 27 3.41 -4.37 0.23
C MET A 27 4.81 -3.90 0.61
N THR A 28 5.68 -3.73 -0.40
CA THR A 28 7.05 -3.23 -0.20
C THR A 28 7.05 -1.76 0.23
N SER A 29 6.23 -0.92 -0.39
CA SER A 29 6.12 0.51 -0.08
C SER A 29 5.55 0.77 1.33
N LEU A 30 4.56 -0.02 1.74
CA LEU A 30 3.86 0.11 3.03
C LEU A 30 4.51 -0.73 4.13
N GLY A 31 5.37 -1.68 3.78
CA GLY A 31 6.01 -2.61 4.72
C GLY A 31 5.01 -3.56 5.38
N CYS A 32 4.00 -4.02 4.63
CA CYS A 32 2.93 -4.89 5.14
C CYS A 32 2.79 -6.18 4.33
N SER A 33 2.16 -7.20 4.91
CA SER A 33 1.79 -8.44 4.18
C SER A 33 0.58 -8.23 3.28
N GLU A 34 0.35 -9.12 2.31
CA GLU A 34 -0.81 -9.05 1.40
C GLU A 34 -2.11 -9.05 2.20
N GLU A 35 -2.18 -9.90 3.22
CA GLU A 35 -3.31 -10.04 4.13
C GLU A 35 -3.65 -8.71 4.80
N GLN A 36 -2.62 -8.02 5.29
CA GLN A 36 -2.75 -6.72 5.96
C GLN A 36 -3.14 -5.62 4.96
N LEU A 37 -2.58 -5.66 3.74
CA LEU A 37 -2.94 -4.74 2.68
C LEU A 37 -4.41 -4.91 2.29
N ARG A 38 -4.87 -6.14 2.12
CA ARG A 38 -6.26 -6.48 1.78
C ARG A 38 -7.22 -6.13 2.91
N GLU A 39 -6.85 -6.37 4.16
CA GLU A 39 -7.61 -5.94 5.35
C GLU A 39 -7.74 -4.41 5.40
N ALA A 40 -6.64 -3.69 5.23
CA ALA A 40 -6.65 -2.23 5.25
C ALA A 40 -7.52 -1.70 4.11
N VAL A 41 -7.34 -2.19 2.88
CA VAL A 41 -8.16 -1.81 1.72
C VAL A 41 -9.64 -2.14 1.95
N ASN A 42 -9.97 -3.25 2.61
CA ASN A 42 -11.35 -3.58 2.94
C ASN A 42 -11.94 -2.66 4.03
N THR A 43 -11.10 -2.20 4.97
CA THR A 43 -11.51 -1.35 6.09
C THR A 43 -11.68 0.11 5.70
N VAL A 44 -10.71 0.68 4.98
CA VAL A 44 -10.67 2.12 4.65
C VAL A 44 -10.88 2.41 3.16
N GLY A 45 -11.00 1.37 2.32
CA GLY A 45 -11.11 1.46 0.87
C GLY A 45 -9.75 1.36 0.17
N ASN A 46 -9.77 1.29 -1.16
CA ASN A 46 -8.55 1.18 -1.96
C ASN A 46 -7.72 2.48 -2.03
N SER A 47 -8.10 3.54 -1.34
CA SER A 47 -7.33 4.79 -1.31
C SER A 47 -5.97 4.59 -0.63
N ALA A 48 -4.89 4.86 -1.35
CA ALA A 48 -3.53 4.69 -0.83
C ALA A 48 -3.27 5.56 0.41
N ASP A 49 -3.79 6.79 0.40
CA ASP A 49 -3.72 7.70 1.54
C ASP A 49 -4.43 7.13 2.79
N ALA A 50 -5.66 6.63 2.62
CA ALA A 50 -6.43 6.06 3.72
C ALA A 50 -5.72 4.83 4.32
N VAL A 51 -5.18 3.96 3.46
CA VAL A 51 -4.43 2.77 3.90
C VAL A 51 -3.16 3.15 4.65
N ARG A 52 -2.42 4.17 4.19
CA ARG A 52 -1.26 4.71 4.93
C ARG A 52 -1.65 5.23 6.31
N GLN A 53 -2.75 5.99 6.39
CA GLN A 53 -3.29 6.48 7.67
C GLN A 53 -3.71 5.33 8.59
N TYR A 54 -4.34 4.28 8.05
CA TYR A 54 -4.73 3.10 8.82
C TYR A 54 -3.52 2.42 9.49
N PHE A 55 -2.43 2.22 8.74
CA PHE A 55 -1.20 1.64 9.28
C PHE A 55 -0.51 2.56 10.29
N ALA A 56 -0.50 3.88 10.04
CA ALA A 56 0.03 4.86 10.99
C ALA A 56 -0.74 4.83 12.32
N ALA A 57 -2.08 4.80 12.27
CA ALA A 57 -2.93 4.70 13.45
C ALA A 57 -2.72 3.40 14.23
N LYS A 58 -2.59 2.25 13.55
CA LYS A 58 -2.28 0.96 14.19
C LYS A 58 -0.94 0.97 14.93
N ARG A 59 0.07 1.67 14.39
CA ARG A 59 1.41 1.76 14.98
C ARG A 59 1.47 2.70 16.18
N SER A 60 0.63 3.73 16.21
CA SER A 60 0.54 4.69 17.32
C SER A 60 -0.31 4.20 18.51
N GLY A 61 -1.20 3.22 18.31
CA GLY A 61 -2.03 2.65 19.38
C GLY A 61 -1.35 1.59 20.26
N HIS A 62 -0.08 1.29 20.02
CA HIS A 62 0.71 0.33 20.81
C HIS A 62 1.72 1.06 21.72
N SER A 63 1.21 1.93 22.60
CA SER A 63 1.97 2.54 23.71
C SER A 63 1.35 2.14 25.05
#